data_AF-A0A959BU01-F1
#
_entry.id   AF-A0A959BU01-F1
#
_cell.length_a   1.000
_cell.length_b   1.000
_cell.length_c   1.000
_cell.angle_alpha   90.00
_cell.angle_beta   90.00
_cell.angle_gamma   90.00
#
_symmetry.space_group_name_H-M   'P 1'
#
loop_
_entity.id
_entity.type
_entity.pdbx_description
1 polymer ?
#
loop_
_entity_poly.entity_id
_entity_poly.type
_entity_poly.pdbx_seq_one_letter_code
_entity_poly.pdbx_strand_id
1 'polypeptide(L)'
;MKNVILFALLIGILTGMSSCIEEDPCMDVYCENGGTCDEGRCDCPEGFTGAYCETELLPKYFRAERVVVSSYPYYRPGGGNWDPDGPADLVARIYSNDNPLTSTETVEDAFLNASLEFQHKVRLYVHDELKLQLYDRDSETHGESMGYYTFYLRDWAQNKPPYVELYNPNTVHKIRMRLYGKWEY
;
A
#
# COMPACT_ATOMS: atom_id res chain seq x y z
N MET A 1 73.76 -27.90 -22.12
CA MET A 1 72.64 -28.08 -21.15
C MET A 1 72.06 -26.75 -20.65
N LYS A 2 72.86 -25.70 -20.36
CA LYS A 2 72.36 -24.37 -19.93
C LYS A 2 71.38 -23.71 -20.92
N ASN A 3 71.61 -23.86 -22.23
CA ASN A 3 70.78 -23.23 -23.27
C ASN A 3 69.44 -23.95 -23.50
N VAL A 4 69.34 -25.23 -23.11
CA VAL A 4 68.08 -26.02 -23.20
C VAL A 4 67.13 -25.63 -22.07
N ILE A 5 67.68 -25.36 -20.88
CA ILE A 5 66.93 -24.83 -19.72
C ILE A 5 66.39 -23.42 -20.03
N LEU A 6 67.18 -22.60 -20.73
CA LEU A 6 66.77 -21.25 -21.13
C LEU A 6 65.60 -21.26 -22.15
N PHE A 7 65.62 -22.20 -23.10
CA PHE A 7 64.52 -22.40 -24.06
C PHE A 7 63.25 -22.97 -23.39
N ALA A 8 63.40 -23.89 -22.42
CA ALA A 8 62.27 -24.43 -21.67
C ALA A 8 61.60 -23.38 -20.77
N LEU A 9 62.38 -22.45 -20.19
CA LEU A 9 61.87 -21.31 -19.43
C LEU A 9 61.09 -20.31 -20.30
N LEU A 10 61.52 -20.08 -21.55
CA LEU A 10 60.83 -19.21 -22.51
C LEU A 10 59.48 -19.77 -22.98
N ILE A 11 59.37 -21.09 -23.14
CA ILE A 11 58.11 -21.77 -23.53
C ILE A 11 57.12 -21.80 -22.35
N GLY A 12 57.61 -22.03 -21.13
CA GLY A 12 56.78 -22.01 -19.92
C GLY A 12 56.17 -20.63 -19.57
N ILE A 13 56.80 -19.54 -20.03
CA ILE A 13 56.27 -18.18 -19.90
C ILE A 13 55.19 -17.91 -20.96
N LEU A 14 55.25 -18.55 -22.14
CA LEU A 14 54.28 -18.37 -23.23
C LEU A 14 52.97 -19.16 -23.03
N THR A 15 53.00 -20.23 -22.23
CA THR A 15 51.82 -21.08 -21.94
C THR A 15 51.15 -20.77 -20.60
N GLY A 16 51.60 -19.75 -19.86
CA GLY A 16 51.16 -19.44 -18.49
C GLY A 16 50.03 -18.42 -18.34
N MET A 17 49.45 -17.92 -19.42
CA MET A 17 48.43 -16.86 -19.41
C MET A 17 47.10 -17.37 -19.98
N SER A 18 46.61 -18.52 -19.49
CA SER A 18 45.19 -18.85 -19.64
C SER A 18 44.48 -18.42 -18.36
N SER A 19 44.47 -17.11 -18.07
CA SER A 19 43.43 -16.58 -17.18
C SER A 19 42.14 -16.69 -17.96
N CYS A 20 41.20 -17.50 -17.48
CA CYS A 20 39.82 -17.46 -17.96
C CYS A 20 39.39 -16.00 -17.80
N ILE A 21 39.21 -15.25 -18.88
CA ILE A 21 38.44 -14.02 -18.81
C ILE A 21 37.00 -14.53 -18.65
N GLU A 22 36.51 -14.56 -17.42
CA GLU A 22 35.05 -14.61 -17.25
C GLU A 22 34.54 -13.29 -17.79
N GLU A 23 33.83 -13.35 -18.92
CA GLU A 23 33.04 -12.22 -19.38
C GLU A 23 32.02 -11.91 -18.28
N ASP A 24 31.97 -10.65 -17.85
CA ASP A 24 30.97 -10.20 -16.89
C ASP A 24 29.58 -10.45 -17.50
N PRO A 25 28.76 -11.35 -16.93
CA PRO A 25 27.47 -11.70 -17.49
C PRO A 25 26.51 -10.50 -17.52
N CYS A 26 26.81 -9.42 -16.79
CA CYS A 26 26.02 -8.19 -16.75
C CYS A 26 26.50 -7.11 -17.73
N MET A 27 27.54 -7.35 -18.54
CA MET A 27 28.12 -6.33 -19.43
C MET A 27 27.11 -5.71 -20.40
N ASP A 28 26.18 -6.52 -20.94
CA ASP A 28 25.15 -6.10 -21.90
C ASP A 28 23.72 -6.18 -21.32
N VAL A 29 23.58 -6.30 -20.00
CA VAL A 29 22.28 -6.41 -19.34
C VAL A 29 21.92 -5.08 -18.69
N TYR A 30 20.90 -4.41 -19.24
CA TYR A 30 20.38 -3.17 -18.69
C TYR A 30 19.06 -3.43 -17.95
N CYS A 31 19.08 -3.30 -16.63
CA CYS A 31 17.90 -3.41 -15.78
C CYS A 31 17.25 -2.03 -15.59
N GLU A 32 15.98 -1.90 -15.96
CA GLU A 32 15.19 -0.69 -15.80
C GLU A 32 14.67 -0.51 -14.37
N ASN A 33 14.09 0.67 -14.09
CA ASN A 33 13.37 0.98 -12.85
C ASN A 33 14.13 0.72 -11.53
N GLY A 34 15.46 0.74 -11.58
CA GLY A 34 16.32 0.50 -10.42
C GLY A 34 16.60 -0.97 -10.12
N GLY A 35 16.34 -1.87 -11.07
CA GLY A 35 16.78 -3.26 -11.00
C GLY A 35 18.30 -3.41 -10.96
N THR A 36 18.77 -4.49 -10.35
CA THR A 36 20.20 -4.82 -10.26
C THR A 36 20.47 -6.06 -11.09
N CYS A 37 21.53 -6.06 -11.89
CA CYS A 37 21.94 -7.28 -12.60
C CYS A 37 22.71 -8.20 -11.65
N ASP A 38 22.31 -9.47 -11.61
CA ASP A 38 22.97 -10.57 -10.92
C ASP A 38 23.09 -11.76 -11.88
N GLU A 39 24.32 -12.21 -12.14
CA GLU A 39 24.62 -13.32 -13.07
C GLU A 39 23.93 -13.19 -14.45
N GLY A 40 23.84 -11.98 -15.00
CA GLY A 40 23.22 -11.72 -16.31
C GLY A 40 21.70 -11.69 -16.31
N ARG A 41 21.08 -11.65 -15.14
CA ARG A 41 19.63 -11.53 -14.95
C ARG A 41 19.30 -10.33 -14.06
N CYS A 42 18.23 -9.62 -14.39
CA CYS A 42 17.76 -8.54 -13.54
C CYS A 42 17.01 -9.07 -12.30
N ASP A 43 17.44 -8.62 -11.12
CA ASP A 43 16.67 -8.61 -9.88
C ASP A 43 15.83 -7.33 -9.83
N CYS A 44 14.51 -7.51 -9.86
CA CYS A 44 13.57 -6.39 -9.99
C CYS A 44 13.11 -5.88 -8.63
N PRO A 45 13.07 -4.55 -8.44
CA PRO A 45 12.56 -3.97 -7.21
C PRO A 45 11.06 -4.23 -7.07
N GLU A 46 10.55 -4.06 -5.85
CA GLU A 46 9.13 -4.21 -5.55
C GLU A 46 8.28 -3.34 -6.48
N GLY A 47 7.24 -3.95 -7.07
CA GLY A 47 6.34 -3.28 -8.01
C GLY A 47 6.77 -3.33 -9.48
N PHE A 48 7.87 -4.03 -9.81
CA PHE A 48 8.32 -4.21 -11.20
C PHE A 48 8.56 -5.68 -11.55
N THR A 49 8.44 -6.00 -12.83
CA THR A 49 8.66 -7.32 -13.41
C THR A 49 9.12 -7.20 -14.87
N GLY A 50 9.38 -8.34 -15.52
CA GLY A 50 9.92 -8.40 -16.87
C GLY A 50 11.37 -8.87 -16.86
N ALA A 51 11.91 -9.16 -18.05
CA ALA A 51 13.30 -9.62 -18.17
C ALA A 51 14.29 -8.52 -17.76
N TYR A 52 13.88 -7.26 -17.91
CA TYR A 52 14.66 -6.06 -17.65
C TYR A 52 13.95 -5.13 -16.66
N CYS A 53 12.98 -5.64 -15.88
CA CYS A 53 12.18 -4.84 -14.93
C CYS A 53 11.39 -3.68 -15.58
N GLU A 54 11.07 -3.82 -16.88
CA GLU A 54 10.40 -2.83 -17.71
C GLU A 54 8.88 -2.73 -17.45
N THR A 55 8.30 -3.76 -16.83
CA THR A 55 6.85 -3.84 -16.61
C THR A 55 6.50 -3.47 -15.17
N GLU A 56 5.71 -2.42 -15.00
CA GLU A 56 5.14 -2.04 -13.71
C GLU A 56 3.99 -2.98 -13.31
N LEU A 57 4.02 -3.49 -12.09
CA LEU A 57 2.94 -4.27 -11.50
C LEU A 57 1.86 -3.36 -10.93
N LEU A 58 0.63 -3.87 -10.89
CA LEU A 58 -0.43 -3.28 -10.07
C LEU A 58 -0.33 -3.82 -8.64
N PRO A 59 -0.61 -2.98 -7.62
CA PRO A 59 -0.60 -3.43 -6.23
C PRO A 59 -1.71 -4.45 -5.97
N LYS A 60 -1.44 -5.41 -5.08
CA LYS A 60 -2.40 -6.45 -4.68
C LYS A 60 -3.26 -6.04 -3.49
N TYR A 61 -2.71 -5.20 -2.61
CA TYR A 61 -3.39 -4.76 -1.40
C TYR A 61 -3.03 -3.31 -1.03
N PHE A 62 -3.93 -2.67 -0.27
CA PHE A 62 -3.72 -1.39 0.38
C PHE A 62 -3.68 -1.60 1.89
N ARG A 63 -2.57 -1.27 2.53
CA ARG A 63 -2.42 -1.34 3.98
C ARG A 63 -3.00 -0.09 4.60
N ALA A 64 -4.22 -0.20 5.12
CA ALA A 64 -4.92 0.90 5.77
C ALA A 64 -4.27 1.28 7.10
N GLU A 65 -4.10 2.58 7.33
CA GLU A 65 -3.45 3.12 8.53
C GLU A 65 -4.41 3.98 9.37
N ARG A 66 -5.16 4.88 8.73
CA ARG A 66 -6.11 5.78 9.42
C ARG A 66 -7.17 6.33 8.47
N VAL A 67 -8.23 6.88 9.05
CA VAL A 67 -9.30 7.59 8.34
C VAL A 67 -9.37 9.02 8.81
N VAL A 68 -9.42 9.97 7.89
CA VAL A 68 -9.77 11.37 8.22
C VAL A 68 -11.20 11.63 7.84
N VAL A 69 -12.02 12.01 8.83
CA VAL A 69 -13.41 12.41 8.63
C VAL A 69 -13.45 13.92 8.46
N SER A 70 -13.54 14.39 7.22
CA SER A 70 -13.54 15.83 6.91
C SER A 70 -14.90 16.49 7.13
N SER A 71 -15.99 15.73 7.01
CA SER A 71 -17.35 16.20 7.32
C SER A 71 -18.29 15.05 7.62
N TYR A 72 -19.26 15.29 8.49
CA TYR A 72 -20.38 14.41 8.81
C TYR A 72 -21.61 15.27 9.22
N PRO A 73 -22.84 14.74 9.21
CA PRO A 73 -24.02 15.48 9.63
C PRO A 73 -23.91 15.84 11.11
N TYR A 74 -24.20 17.08 11.48
CA TYR A 74 -24.26 17.45 12.89
C TYR A 74 -25.48 16.83 13.60
N TYR A 75 -26.58 16.60 12.87
CA TYR A 75 -27.81 16.01 13.40
C TYR A 75 -28.11 14.65 12.78
N ARG A 76 -28.81 13.80 13.54
CA ARG A 76 -29.32 12.50 13.08
C ARG A 76 -30.36 12.68 11.97
N PRO A 77 -30.54 11.70 11.06
CA PRO A 77 -31.69 11.68 10.16
C PRO A 77 -32.99 11.64 10.97
N GLY A 78 -33.80 12.70 10.90
CA GLY A 78 -35.00 12.86 11.74
C GLY A 78 -34.86 13.86 12.89
N GLY A 79 -33.68 14.44 13.08
CA GLY A 79 -33.39 15.44 14.10
C GLY A 79 -32.79 14.84 15.37
N GLY A 80 -32.34 15.72 16.27
CA GLY A 80 -31.55 15.33 17.45
C GLY A 80 -30.05 15.28 17.16
N ASN A 81 -29.25 15.38 18.21
CA ASN A 81 -27.79 15.29 18.14
C ASN A 81 -27.34 13.83 18.12
N TRP A 82 -26.18 13.57 17.53
CA TRP A 82 -25.48 12.30 17.64
C TRP A 82 -25.13 12.03 19.10
N ASP A 83 -24.34 12.90 19.72
CA ASP A 83 -24.13 12.88 21.17
C ASP A 83 -24.96 13.97 21.88
N PRO A 84 -25.78 13.65 22.90
CA PRO A 84 -26.48 14.66 23.69
C PRO A 84 -25.56 15.56 24.54
N ASP A 85 -24.35 15.09 24.89
CA ASP A 85 -23.42 15.78 25.79
C ASP A 85 -22.34 16.58 25.05
N GLY A 86 -22.15 16.36 23.74
CA GLY A 86 -21.12 16.99 22.94
C GLY A 86 -21.24 16.77 21.41
N PRO A 87 -20.16 17.01 20.65
CA PRO A 87 -20.01 16.49 19.29
C PRO A 87 -19.97 14.96 19.26
N ALA A 88 -20.28 14.35 18.11
CA ALA A 88 -20.30 12.89 17.95
C ALA A 88 -18.98 12.19 18.32
N ASP A 89 -19.08 11.00 18.89
CA ASP A 89 -17.96 10.12 19.28
C ASP A 89 -17.63 9.17 18.13
N LEU A 90 -16.67 9.55 17.30
CA LEU A 90 -16.50 8.89 16.01
C LEU A 90 -15.68 7.59 16.12
N VAL A 91 -16.20 6.54 15.48
CA VAL A 91 -15.46 5.31 15.20
C VAL A 91 -15.70 4.85 13.76
N ALA A 92 -14.64 4.48 13.07
CA ALA A 92 -14.72 3.96 11.71
C ALA A 92 -14.44 2.45 11.69
N ARG A 93 -15.20 1.71 10.89
CA ARG A 93 -15.00 0.26 10.69
C ARG A 93 -14.89 -0.06 9.20
N ILE A 94 -13.96 -0.96 8.89
CA ILE A 94 -13.81 -1.52 7.55
C ILE A 94 -14.33 -2.94 7.53
N TYR A 95 -15.08 -3.26 6.48
CA TYR A 95 -15.52 -4.60 6.14
C TYR A 95 -14.96 -4.99 4.77
N SER A 96 -14.65 -6.27 4.58
CA SER A 96 -14.40 -6.89 3.27
C SER A 96 -15.43 -7.97 3.04
N ASN A 97 -16.13 -7.88 1.90
CA ASN A 97 -17.19 -8.82 1.53
C ASN A 97 -18.18 -9.03 2.70
N ASP A 98 -18.61 -7.91 3.30
CA ASP A 98 -19.46 -7.79 4.51
C ASP A 98 -18.92 -8.38 5.83
N ASN A 99 -17.72 -8.95 5.85
CA ASN A 99 -17.08 -9.41 7.07
C ASN A 99 -16.29 -8.27 7.73
N PRO A 100 -16.44 -8.01 9.04
CA PRO A 100 -15.67 -6.97 9.73
C PRO A 100 -14.18 -7.31 9.72
N LEU A 101 -13.35 -6.35 9.31
CA LEU A 101 -11.89 -6.51 9.25
C LEU A 101 -11.17 -5.78 10.37
N THR A 102 -11.47 -4.49 10.57
CA THR A 102 -10.79 -3.66 11.57
C THR A 102 -11.68 -2.49 11.99
N SER A 103 -11.36 -1.92 13.14
CA SER A 103 -11.98 -0.72 13.69
C SER A 103 -10.92 0.26 14.16
N THR A 104 -11.27 1.54 14.13
CA THR A 104 -10.46 2.58 14.76
C THR A 104 -10.67 2.59 16.27
N GLU A 105 -9.77 3.29 16.96
CA GLU A 105 -10.10 3.81 18.29
C GLU A 105 -11.23 4.84 18.19
N THR A 106 -11.90 5.08 19.31
CA THR A 106 -12.93 6.12 19.41
C THR A 106 -12.26 7.47 19.58
N VAL A 107 -12.73 8.45 18.80
CA VAL A 107 -12.40 9.86 19.00
C VAL A 107 -13.62 10.52 19.62
N GLU A 108 -13.56 10.74 20.93
CA GLU A 108 -14.61 11.42 21.70
C GLU A 108 -14.71 12.90 21.28
N ASP A 109 -15.91 13.47 21.36
CA ASP A 109 -16.18 14.89 21.06
C ASP A 109 -15.56 15.35 19.73
N ALA A 110 -15.68 14.54 18.67
CA ALA A 110 -14.90 14.75 17.46
C ALA A 110 -15.26 16.07 16.75
N PHE A 111 -14.24 16.79 16.28
CA PHE A 111 -14.41 17.99 15.45
C PHE A 111 -14.17 17.68 13.96
N LEU A 112 -14.38 18.67 13.09
CA LEU A 112 -14.08 18.55 11.66
C LEU A 112 -12.61 18.16 11.42
N ASN A 113 -12.38 17.27 10.45
CA ASN A 113 -11.08 16.67 10.14
C ASN A 113 -10.50 15.78 11.24
N ALA A 114 -11.36 15.15 12.05
CA ALA A 114 -10.95 14.12 13.00
C ALA A 114 -10.14 13.02 12.28
N SER A 115 -8.98 12.67 12.85
CA SER A 115 -8.13 11.56 12.39
C SER A 115 -8.35 10.37 13.32
N LEU A 116 -8.84 9.28 12.75
CA LEU A 116 -9.16 8.05 13.46
C LEU A 116 -8.15 6.97 13.05
N GLU A 117 -7.33 6.52 13.99
CA GLU A 117 -6.29 5.52 13.75
C GLU A 117 -6.84 4.09 13.91
N PHE A 118 -6.48 3.17 13.01
CA PHE A 118 -6.86 1.76 13.16
C PHE A 118 -6.07 1.08 14.27
N GLN A 119 -6.78 0.37 15.16
CA GLN A 119 -6.13 -0.42 16.22
C GLN A 119 -5.17 -1.47 15.64
N HIS A 120 -5.55 -2.05 14.50
CA HIS A 120 -4.74 -3.01 13.76
C HIS A 120 -4.70 -2.61 12.28
N LYS A 121 -3.48 -2.35 11.79
CA LYS A 121 -3.23 -2.09 10.36
C LYS A 121 -3.57 -3.35 9.57
N VAL A 122 -4.47 -3.23 8.61
CA VAL A 122 -4.99 -4.36 7.82
C VAL A 122 -4.69 -4.17 6.35
N ARG A 123 -4.44 -5.28 5.65
CA ARG A 123 -4.33 -5.31 4.19
C ARG A 123 -5.72 -5.47 3.59
N LEU A 124 -6.08 -4.54 2.73
CA LEU A 124 -7.33 -4.54 1.98
C LEU A 124 -7.03 -4.99 0.55
N TYR A 125 -7.61 -6.10 0.10
CA TYR A 125 -7.37 -6.60 -1.25
C TYR A 125 -8.03 -5.71 -2.29
N VAL A 126 -7.35 -5.50 -3.42
CA VAL A 126 -7.81 -4.50 -4.40
C VAL A 126 -9.10 -4.85 -5.12
N HIS A 127 -9.42 -6.15 -5.18
CA HIS A 127 -10.60 -6.67 -5.86
C HIS A 127 -11.78 -6.98 -4.92
N ASP A 128 -11.58 -6.95 -3.61
CA ASP A 128 -12.65 -7.16 -2.63
C ASP A 128 -13.65 -6.01 -2.68
N GLU A 129 -14.92 -6.33 -2.39
CA GLU A 129 -15.90 -5.29 -2.08
C GLU A 129 -15.65 -4.79 -0.66
N LEU A 130 -15.24 -3.53 -0.53
CA LEU A 130 -14.92 -2.93 0.75
C LEU A 130 -16.03 -1.98 1.17
N LYS A 131 -16.32 -1.97 2.48
CA LYS A 131 -17.23 -1.00 3.09
C LYS A 131 -16.52 -0.26 4.21
N LEU A 132 -16.46 1.07 4.12
CA LEU A 132 -16.02 1.95 5.20
C LEU A 132 -17.24 2.62 5.83
N GLN A 133 -17.52 2.27 7.08
CA GLN A 133 -18.68 2.76 7.81
C GLN A 133 -18.26 3.61 9.01
N LEU A 134 -18.94 4.75 9.17
CA LEU A 134 -18.76 5.66 10.29
C LEU A 134 -19.89 5.44 11.30
N TYR A 135 -19.52 5.37 12.56
CA TYR A 135 -20.44 5.28 13.68
C TYR A 135 -20.18 6.38 14.68
N ASP A 136 -21.24 6.72 15.39
CA ASP A 136 -21.24 7.50 16.61
C ASP A 136 -21.32 6.54 17.80
N ARG A 137 -20.45 6.70 18.80
CA ARG A 137 -20.29 5.74 19.90
C ARG A 137 -20.89 6.29 21.20
N ASP A 138 -22.20 6.09 21.35
CA ASP A 138 -22.92 6.44 22.59
C ASP A 138 -22.48 5.63 23.83
N SER A 139 -21.89 4.43 23.68
CA SER A 139 -21.34 3.62 24.79
C SER A 139 -20.39 2.50 24.33
N GLU A 140 -19.82 1.75 25.28
CA GLU A 140 -18.95 0.60 24.99
C GLU A 140 -19.60 -0.44 24.05
N THR A 141 -20.93 -0.56 24.02
CA THR A 141 -21.67 -1.63 23.31
C THR A 141 -22.68 -1.16 22.26
N HIS A 142 -23.08 0.11 22.26
CA HIS A 142 -23.99 0.68 21.27
C HIS A 142 -23.28 1.77 20.47
N GLY A 143 -23.14 1.53 19.16
CA GLY A 143 -22.78 2.58 18.21
C GLY A 143 -23.89 2.75 17.17
N GLU A 144 -24.29 3.99 16.92
CA GLU A 144 -25.26 4.32 15.88
C GLU A 144 -24.55 4.50 14.54
N SER A 145 -25.12 3.92 13.47
CA SER A 145 -24.56 4.08 12.13
C SER A 145 -24.83 5.48 11.57
N MET A 146 -23.77 6.26 11.35
CA MET A 146 -23.89 7.58 10.72
C MET A 146 -23.98 7.50 9.19
N GLY A 147 -23.40 6.45 8.60
CA GLY A 147 -23.41 6.18 7.16
C GLY A 147 -22.17 5.42 6.70
N TYR A 148 -22.11 5.03 5.42
CA TYR A 148 -21.01 4.25 4.87
C TYR A 148 -20.78 4.50 3.37
N TYR A 149 -19.63 4.03 2.89
CA TYR A 149 -19.30 3.91 1.48
C TYR A 149 -18.91 2.48 1.14
N THR A 150 -19.43 1.96 0.02
CA THR A 150 -18.94 0.74 -0.61
C THR A 150 -18.06 1.11 -1.80
N PHE A 151 -16.89 0.46 -1.93
CA PHE A 151 -15.90 0.80 -2.95
C PHE A 151 -14.97 -0.39 -3.26
N TYR A 152 -14.24 -0.29 -4.38
CA TYR A 152 -13.17 -1.22 -4.75
C TYR A 152 -11.86 -0.45 -4.91
N LEU A 153 -10.80 -0.90 -4.25
CA LEU A 153 -9.50 -0.20 -4.34
C LEU A 153 -8.88 -0.25 -5.74
N ARG A 154 -9.26 -1.22 -6.59
CA ARG A 154 -8.81 -1.29 -7.99
C ARG A 154 -9.06 0.01 -8.76
N ASP A 155 -10.06 0.81 -8.37
CA ASP A 155 -10.38 2.08 -9.02
C ASP A 155 -9.29 3.15 -8.78
N TRP A 156 -8.42 2.96 -7.79
CA TRP A 156 -7.28 3.83 -7.47
C TRP A 156 -5.91 3.16 -7.69
N ALA A 157 -5.87 1.85 -7.91
CA ALA A 157 -4.65 1.05 -7.95
C ALA A 157 -3.66 1.49 -9.05
N GLN A 158 -4.13 2.13 -10.13
CA GLN A 158 -3.26 2.65 -11.18
C GLN A 158 -2.42 3.85 -10.73
N ASN A 159 -3.04 4.80 -10.03
CA ASN A 159 -2.39 6.06 -9.64
C ASN A 159 -1.76 6.00 -8.25
N LYS A 160 -2.06 4.95 -7.49
CA LYS A 160 -1.50 4.66 -6.18
C LYS A 160 -1.47 5.88 -5.23
N PRO A 161 -2.59 6.59 -5.07
CA PRO A 161 -2.61 7.79 -4.24
C PRO A 161 -2.32 7.45 -2.77
N PRO A 162 -1.78 8.39 -1.98
CA PRO A 162 -1.51 8.17 -0.54
C PRO A 162 -2.80 8.00 0.29
N TYR A 163 -3.96 8.33 -0.29
CA TYR A 163 -5.26 8.10 0.31
C TYR A 163 -6.35 7.89 -0.74
N VAL A 164 -7.43 7.24 -0.32
CA VAL A 164 -8.67 7.08 -1.09
C VAL A 164 -9.72 8.05 -0.55
N GLU A 165 -10.21 8.95 -1.40
CA GLU A 165 -11.29 9.88 -1.07
C GLU A 165 -12.64 9.21 -1.29
N LEU A 166 -13.42 9.10 -0.22
CA LEU A 166 -14.79 8.58 -0.24
C LEU A 166 -15.75 9.74 0.06
N TYR A 167 -16.39 10.21 -1.00
CA TYR A 167 -17.35 11.30 -0.94
C TYR A 167 -18.44 11.10 -2.00
N ASN A 168 -19.70 11.07 -1.56
CA ASN A 168 -20.85 11.13 -2.45
C ASN A 168 -21.74 12.33 -2.06
N PRO A 169 -21.76 13.39 -2.89
CA PRO A 169 -22.53 14.60 -2.62
C PRO A 169 -24.05 14.36 -2.62
N ASN A 170 -24.51 13.24 -3.19
CA ASN A 170 -25.93 12.92 -3.35
C ASN A 170 -26.50 12.10 -2.19
N THR A 171 -25.68 11.70 -1.21
CA THR A 171 -26.17 10.99 -0.02
C THR A 171 -26.69 11.98 1.01
N VAL A 172 -27.79 11.62 1.68
CA VAL A 172 -28.37 12.40 2.78
C VAL A 172 -27.35 12.61 3.91
N HIS A 173 -26.44 11.66 4.07
CA HIS A 173 -25.44 11.66 5.13
C HIS A 173 -24.28 12.63 4.88
N LYS A 174 -24.03 13.16 3.67
CA LYS A 174 -22.98 14.17 3.39
C LYS A 174 -21.60 13.89 4.05
N ILE A 175 -21.27 12.62 4.25
CA ILE A 175 -20.03 12.21 4.93
C ILE A 175 -18.87 12.35 3.96
N ARG A 176 -17.73 12.88 4.39
CA ARG A 176 -16.50 12.89 3.59
C ARG A 176 -15.40 12.22 4.39
N MET A 177 -14.85 11.13 3.84
CA MET A 177 -13.77 10.38 4.46
C MET A 177 -12.57 10.24 3.52
N ARG A 178 -11.36 10.28 4.09
CA ARG A 178 -10.12 9.92 3.40
C ARG A 178 -9.49 8.75 4.11
N LEU A 179 -9.36 7.62 3.42
CA LEU A 179 -8.67 6.44 3.92
C LEU A 179 -7.19 6.51 3.53
N TYR A 180 -6.31 6.73 4.51
CA TYR A 180 -4.86 6.80 4.31
C TYR A 180 -4.21 5.44 4.50
N GLY A 181 -3.13 5.20 3.76
CA GLY A 181 -2.40 3.93 3.82
C GLY A 181 -1.29 3.85 2.76
N LYS A 182 -0.81 2.63 2.52
CA LYS A 182 0.24 2.35 1.52
C LYS A 182 -0.17 1.22 0.59
N TRP A 183 0.16 1.35 -0.69
CA TRP A 183 0.01 0.30 -1.70
C TRP A 183 1.17 -0.69 -1.59
N GLU A 184 0.87 -1.99 -1.73
CA GLU A 184 1.83 -3.09 -1.58
C GLU A 184 1.59 -4.17 -2.66
N TYR A 185 2.63 -4.91 -3.03
CA TYR A 185 2.68 -5.78 -4.22
C TYR A 185 2.72 -7.29 -3.94
#